data_AF-A0AA41AEM4-F1
#
_entry.id   AF-A0AA41AEM4-F1
#
_cell.length_a   1.000
_cell.length_b   1.000
_cell.length_c   1.000
_cell.angle_alpha   90.00
_cell.angle_beta   90.00
_cell.angle_gamma   90.00
#
_symmetry.space_group_name_H-M   'P 1'
#
loop_
_entity.id
_entity.type
_entity.pdbx_description
1 polymer ?
#
loop_
_entity_poly.entity_id
_entity_poly.type
_entity_poly.pdbx_seq_one_letter_code
_entity_poly.pdbx_strand_id
1 'polypeptide(L)'
;MESLKIGLLISASIIILIGYLRIITDEKGKINLNNYRLTRGILLVCKGIYKGTCDLIAGGISQNMQSACTIYLGVILFIIGFSLQLN
;
A
#
# COMPACT_ATOMS: atom_id res chain seq x y z
N MET A 1 20.22 -12.10 -13.61
CA MET A 1 18.75 -11.96 -13.61
C MET A 1 18.17 -12.07 -12.20
N GLU A 2 18.61 -12.98 -11.33
CA GLU A 2 18.11 -13.11 -9.95
C GLU A 2 18.21 -11.83 -9.11
N SER A 3 19.32 -11.10 -9.19
CA SER A 3 19.50 -9.85 -8.43
C SER A 3 18.47 -8.77 -8.82
N LEU A 4 18.07 -8.72 -10.09
CA LEU A 4 16.98 -7.85 -10.55
C LEU A 4 15.62 -8.30 -10.01
N LYS A 5 15.36 -9.62 -9.97
CA LYS A 5 14.12 -10.18 -9.38
C LYS A 5 14.01 -9.85 -7.89
N ILE A 6 15.08 -10.08 -7.14
CA ILE A 6 15.17 -9.76 -5.71
C ILE A 6 14.99 -8.26 -5.48
N GLY A 7 15.67 -7.41 -6.26
CA GLY A 7 15.50 -5.96 -6.19
C GLY A 7 14.06 -5.52 -6.46
N LEU A 8 13.39 -6.16 -7.41
CA LEU A 8 11.99 -5.87 -7.75
C LEU A 8 11.03 -6.28 -6.62
N LEU A 9 11.23 -7.44 -6.00
CA LEU A 9 10.42 -7.88 -4.84
C LEU A 9 10.64 -7.00 -3.60
N ILE A 10 11.88 -6.59 -3.33
CA ILE A 10 12.21 -5.68 -2.23
C ILE A 10 11.54 -4.32 -2.46
N SER A 11 11.70 -3.73 -3.65
CA SER A 11 11.09 -2.44 -3.97
C SER A 11 9.56 -2.49 -3.92
N ALA A 12 8.94 -3.56 -4.45
CA ALA A 12 7.50 -3.78 -4.34
C ALA A 12 7.05 -3.83 -2.88
N SER A 13 7.77 -4.57 -2.03
CA SER A 13 7.47 -4.67 -0.59
C SER A 13 7.58 -3.32 0.13
N ILE A 14 8.60 -2.52 -0.20
CA ILE A 14 8.77 -1.17 0.34
C ILE A 14 7.63 -0.26 -0.10
N ILE A 15 7.21 -0.32 -1.38
CA ILE A 15 6.10 0.48 -1.90
C ILE A 15 4.78 0.13 -1.17
N ILE A 16 4.49 -1.16 -1.00
CA ILE A 16 3.31 -1.62 -0.23
C ILE A 16 3.38 -1.08 1.20
N LEU A 17 4.54 -1.17 1.85
CA LEU A 17 4.74 -0.69 3.21
C LEU A 17 4.53 0.82 3.32
N ILE A 18 5.02 1.61 2.36
CA ILE A 18 4.80 3.05 2.30
C ILE A 18 3.30 3.36 2.21
N GLY A 19 2.58 2.68 1.31
CA GLY A 19 1.14 2.83 1.17
C GLY A 19 0.38 2.47 2.45
N TYR A 20 0.76 1.38 3.12
CA TYR A 20 0.22 0.97 4.41
C TYR A 20 0.43 2.03 5.49
N LEU A 21 1.68 2.51 5.64
CA LEU A 21 2.03 3.52 6.64
C LEU A 21 1.22 4.80 6.41
N ARG A 22 1.06 5.21 5.16
CA ARG A 22 0.32 6.43 4.80
C ARG A 22 -1.18 6.37 5.15
N ILE A 23 -1.78 5.17 5.19
CA ILE A 23 -3.17 4.98 5.63
C ILE A 23 -3.30 5.07 7.16
N ILE A 24 -2.33 4.52 7.90
CA ILE A 24 -2.39 4.51 9.37
C ILE A 24 -1.91 5.82 10.01
N THR A 25 -1.30 6.70 9.21
CA THR A 25 -0.77 7.99 9.63
C THR A 25 -1.84 9.06 9.52
N ASP A 26 -2.02 9.84 10.57
CA ASP A 26 -2.98 10.95 10.62
C ASP A 26 -2.54 12.16 9.77
N GLU A 27 -3.43 13.13 9.57
CA GLU A 27 -3.19 14.36 8.78
C GLU A 27 -1.95 15.15 9.24
N LYS A 28 -1.55 14.97 10.51
CA LYS A 28 -0.35 15.59 11.11
C LYS A 28 0.92 14.75 10.96
N GLY A 29 0.90 13.68 10.16
CA GLY A 29 2.03 12.77 10.02
C GLY A 29 2.29 11.90 11.25
N LYS A 30 1.35 11.83 12.20
CA LYS A 30 1.51 11.06 13.44
C LYS A 30 0.88 9.68 13.31
N ILE A 31 1.66 8.66 13.64
CA ILE A 31 1.17 7.28 13.75
C ILE A 31 0.48 7.14 15.10
N ASN A 32 -0.83 6.89 15.09
CA ASN A 32 -1.55 6.60 16.33
C ASN A 32 -1.25 5.16 16.76
N LEU A 33 -0.48 4.96 17.82
CA LEU A 33 -0.14 3.64 18.38
C LEU A 33 -1.39 2.82 18.75
N ASN A 34 -2.53 3.46 19.01
CA ASN A 34 -3.79 2.78 19.28
C ASN A 34 -4.42 2.16 18.01
N ASN A 35 -3.97 2.57 16.82
CA ASN A 35 -4.29 1.94 15.54
C ASN A 35 -3.36 0.77 15.19
N TYR A 36 -2.29 0.55 15.97
CA TYR A 36 -1.32 -0.52 15.75
C TYR A 36 -1.82 -1.90 16.23
N ARG A 37 -2.94 -1.94 16.97
CA ARG A 37 -3.63 -3.20 17.28
C ARG A 37 -3.98 -3.89 15.95
N LEU A 38 -3.45 -5.10 15.75
CA LEU A 38 -3.52 -5.86 14.50
C LEU A 38 -4.90 -5.80 13.83
N THR A 39 -5.97 -6.05 14.59
CA THR A 39 -7.35 -6.05 14.12
C THR A 39 -7.84 -4.67 13.65
N ARG A 40 -7.41 -3.61 14.35
CA ARG A 40 -7.80 -2.23 14.05
C ARG A 40 -6.96 -1.66 12.90
N GLY A 41 -5.68 -2.02 12.83
CA GLY A 41 -4.78 -1.64 11.74
C GLY A 41 -5.22 -2.22 10.40
N ILE A 42 -5.51 -3.52 10.35
CA ILE A 42 -6.04 -4.17 9.13
C ILE A 42 -7.37 -3.53 8.72
N LEU A 43 -8.28 -3.32 9.67
CA LEU A 43 -9.57 -2.68 9.38
C LEU A 43 -9.40 -1.25 8.82
N LEU A 44 -8.46 -0.48 9.38
CA LEU A 44 -8.14 0.86 8.89
C LEU A 44 -7.57 0.85 7.49
N VAL A 45 -6.69 -0.11 7.18
CA VAL A 45 -6.12 -0.29 5.86
C VAL A 45 -7.19 -0.66 4.85
N CYS A 46 -8.06 -1.63 5.15
CA CYS A 46 -9.19 -1.99 4.30
C CYS A 46 -10.12 -0.78 4.05
N LYS A 47 -10.43 -0.03 5.11
CA LYS A 47 -11.29 1.18 5.01
C LYS A 47 -10.61 2.29 4.20
N GLY A 48 -9.31 2.49 4.39
CA GLY A 48 -8.51 3.48 3.66
C GLY A 48 -8.37 3.13 2.18
N ILE A 49 -8.15 1.85 1.86
CA ILE A 49 -8.16 1.35 0.48
C ILE A 49 -9.54 1.57 -0.14
N TYR A 50 -10.62 1.10 0.51
CA TYR A 50 -11.98 1.26 -0.02
C TYR A 50 -12.32 2.73 -0.30
N LYS A 51 -12.06 3.61 0.67
CA LYS A 51 -12.30 5.05 0.52
C LYS A 51 -11.42 5.64 -0.59
N GLY A 52 -10.16 5.23 -0.67
CA GLY A 52 -9.25 5.62 -1.73
C GLY A 52 -9.71 5.18 -3.12
N THR A 53 -10.29 3.98 -3.25
CA THR A 53 -10.90 3.50 -4.50
C THR A 53 -12.13 4.31 -4.86
N CYS A 54 -13.02 4.60 -3.90
CA CYS A 54 -14.18 5.45 -4.12
C CYS A 54 -13.77 6.85 -4.59
N ASP A 55 -12.76 7.45 -3.93
CA ASP A 55 -12.21 8.75 -4.30
C ASP A 55 -11.61 8.71 -5.72
N LEU A 56 -10.94 7.62 -6.08
CA LEU A 56 -10.36 7.41 -7.42
C LEU A 56 -11.44 7.32 -8.51
N ILE A 57 -12.55 6.62 -8.23
CA ILE A 57 -13.73 6.55 -9.12
C ILE A 57 -14.41 7.91 -9.24
N ALA A 58 -14.49 8.67 -8.14
CA ALA A 58 -15.07 10.00 -8.10
C ALA A 58 -14.15 11.08 -8.71
N GLY A 59 -12.93 10.74 -9.13
CA GLY A 59 -11.94 11.70 -9.64
C GLY A 59 -11.36 12.62 -8.56
N GLY A 60 -11.54 12.29 -7.28
CA GLY A 60 -11.05 13.06 -6.14
C GLY A 60 -9.58 12.73 -5.81
N ILE A 61 -8.78 13.76 -5.55
CA ILE A 61 -7.40 13.60 -5.08
C ILE A 61 -7.40 13.69 -3.56
N SER A 62 -7.40 12.54 -2.89
CA SER A 62 -7.29 12.45 -1.43
C SER A 62 -6.03 11.68 -1.00
N GLN A 63 -5.63 11.83 0.27
CA GLN A 63 -4.53 11.04 0.83
C GLN A 63 -4.83 9.53 0.76
N ASN A 64 -6.10 9.13 0.94
CA ASN A 64 -6.52 7.74 0.83
C ASN A 64 -6.41 7.24 -0.62
N MET A 65 -6.78 8.07 -1.60
CA MET A 65 -6.64 7.76 -3.03
C MET A 65 -5.17 7.55 -3.41
N GLN A 66 -4.27 8.45 -3.00
CA GLN A 66 -2.84 8.29 -3.26
C GLN A 66 -2.27 7.04 -2.58
N SER A 67 -2.71 6.74 -1.35
CA SER A 67 -2.25 5.57 -0.61
C SER A 67 -2.75 4.27 -1.24
N ALA A 68 -4.02 4.19 -1.63
CA ALA A 68 -4.59 3.06 -2.34
C ALA A 68 -3.88 2.80 -3.67
N CYS A 69 -3.61 3.87 -4.44
CA CYS A 69 -2.86 3.78 -5.69
C CYS A 69 -1.43 3.26 -5.49
N THR A 70 -0.76 3.71 -4.42
CA THR A 70 0.59 3.23 -4.04
C THR A 70 0.56 1.74 -3.68
N ILE A 71 -0.44 1.30 -2.91
CA ILE A 71 -0.62 -0.11 -2.56
C ILE A 71 -0.87 -0.94 -3.82
N TYR A 72 -1.75 -0.51 -4.72
CA TYR A 72 -2.03 -1.23 -5.97
C TYR A 72 -0.80 -1.36 -6.86
N LEU A 73 -0.03 -0.28 -7.02
CA LEU A 73 1.26 -0.31 -7.73
C LEU A 73 2.23 -1.31 -7.12
N GLY A 74 2.37 -1.28 -5.79
CA GLY A 74 3.23 -2.21 -5.07
C GLY A 74 2.80 -3.67 -5.25
N VAL A 75 1.49 -3.95 -5.18
CA VAL A 75 0.94 -5.30 -5.40
C VAL A 75 1.16 -5.77 -6.84
N ILE A 76 0.95 -4.90 -7.84
CA ILE A 76 1.20 -5.23 -9.24
C ILE A 76 2.69 -5.57 -9.45
N LEU A 77 3.60 -4.74 -8.93
CA LEU A 77 5.04 -5.00 -8.99
C LEU A 77 5.41 -6.31 -8.28
N PHE A 78 4.80 -6.60 -7.14
CA PHE A 78 5.03 -7.83 -6.40
C PHE A 78 4.61 -9.06 -7.21
N ILE A 79 3.42 -9.03 -7.83
CA ILE A 79 2.91 -10.12 -8.68
C ILE A 79 3.82 -10.32 -9.90
N ILE A 80 4.27 -9.24 -10.55
CA ILE A 80 5.20 -9.31 -11.68
C ILE A 80 6.53 -9.95 -11.25
N GLY A 81 7.10 -9.50 -10.12
CA GLY A 81 8.32 -10.06 -9.57
C GLY A 81 8.21 -11.54 -9.23
N PHE A 82 7.09 -11.95 -8.64
CA PHE A 82 6.84 -13.34 -8.29
C PHE A 82 6.60 -14.23 -9.52
N SER A 83 5.84 -13.74 -10.50
CA SER A 83 5.59 -14.45 -11.77
C SER A 83 6.87 -14.65 -12.57
N LEU A 84 7.77 -13.66 -12.56
CA LEU A 84 9.11 -13.76 -13.14
C LEU A 84 10.03 -14.73 -12.39
N GLN A 85 9.73 -15.10 -11.14
CA GLN A 85 10.55 -16.04 -10.36
C GLN A 85 10.15 -17.50 -10.55
N LEU A 86 8.87 -17.76 -10.86
CA LEU A 86 8.34 -19.11 -11.15
C LEU A 86 8.66 -19.61 -12.57
N ASN A 87 9.12 -18.72 -13.45
CA ASN A 87 9.47 -18.98 -14.84
C ASN A 87 10.98 -18.82 -15.06
#